data_AF-A0A9D9LR03-F1
#
_entry.id   AF-A0A9D9LR03-F1
#
_cell.length_a   1.000
_cell.length_b   1.000
_cell.length_c   1.000
_cell.angle_alpha   90.00
_cell.angle_beta   90.00
_cell.angle_gamma   90.00
#
_symmetry.space_group_name_H-M   'P 1'
#
loop_
_entity.id
_entity.type
_entity.pdbx_description
1 polymer ?
#
loop_
_entity_poly.entity_id
_entity_poly.type
_entity_poly.pdbx_seq_one_letter_code
_entity_poly.pdbx_strand_id
1 'polypeptide(L)'
;VYMNIGEDGKLYMGPLWDFDIAFGNDVFLDDSSDNHIPEGFYLYDADRSDLWLKVLRNDELFLSILKERYAAMRADKDTILAHIDEVAEAQRESAVLNDQKWHKLCKAGASREQILKAYDVEVEYLKEWVEDRFEWLDQHIPNL
;
A
#
# COMPACT_ATOMS: atom_id res chain seq x y z
N VAL A 1 11.13 -8.62 1.98
CA VAL A 1 10.26 -9.78 2.30
C VAL A 1 11.13 -10.98 2.68
N TYR A 2 10.75 -11.73 3.71
CA TYR A 2 11.47 -12.92 4.14
C TYR A 2 11.02 -14.17 3.37
N MET A 3 11.96 -15.10 3.15
CA MET A 3 11.69 -16.41 2.57
C MET A 3 12.04 -17.49 3.60
N ASN A 4 11.19 -18.50 3.75
CA ASN A 4 11.42 -19.61 4.67
C ASN A 4 11.08 -20.95 4.02
N ILE A 5 11.71 -22.03 4.49
CA ILE A 5 11.43 -23.40 4.04
C ILE A 5 10.59 -24.07 5.12
N GLY A 6 9.41 -24.54 4.75
CA GLY A 6 8.53 -25.28 5.66
C GLY A 6 8.98 -26.71 5.90
N GLU A 7 8.39 -27.36 6.90
CA GLU A 7 8.66 -28.78 7.21
C GLU A 7 8.30 -29.72 6.06
N ASP A 8 7.41 -29.29 5.15
CA ASP A 8 7.04 -30.01 3.93
C ASP A 8 8.06 -29.84 2.80
N GLY A 9 9.16 -29.12 3.04
CA GLY A 9 10.24 -28.86 2.09
C GLY A 9 9.91 -27.78 1.06
N LYS A 10 8.77 -27.07 1.17
CA LYS A 10 8.40 -26.00 0.25
C LYS A 10 8.90 -24.65 0.71
N LEU A 11 9.06 -23.75 -0.26
CA LEU A 11 9.42 -22.36 -0.03
C LEU A 11 8.16 -21.52 0.22
N TYR A 12 8.20 -20.69 1.26
CA TYR A 12 7.15 -19.75 1.64
C TYR A 12 7.69 -18.33 1.64
N MET A 13 6.85 -17.38 1.22
CA MET A 13 7.14 -15.96 1.25
C MET A 13 6.38 -15.31 2.41
N GLY A 14 7.11 -14.81 3.40
CA GLY A 14 6.55 -14.17 4.58
C GLY A 14 7.36 -14.42 5.86
N PRO A 15 7.08 -13.67 6.94
CA PRO A 15 6.07 -12.61 7.00
C PRO A 15 6.46 -11.37 6.18
N LEU A 16 5.46 -10.57 5.81
CA LEU A 16 5.66 -9.25 5.22
C LEU A 16 6.29 -8.30 6.26
N TRP A 17 7.15 -7.39 5.80
CA TRP A 17 7.90 -6.45 6.64
C TRP A 17 8.21 -5.18 5.84
N ASP A 18 8.28 -4.03 6.53
CA ASP A 18 8.66 -2.71 5.98
C ASP A 18 7.71 -2.18 4.89
N PHE A 19 6.48 -1.82 5.29
CA PHE A 19 5.45 -1.23 4.42
C PHE A 19 5.10 0.21 4.83
N ASP A 20 6.04 0.89 5.47
CA ASP A 20 5.92 2.33 5.77
C ASP A 20 6.02 3.18 4.50
N ILE A 21 6.80 2.75 3.49
CA ILE A 21 6.88 3.38 2.16
C ILE A 21 5.99 2.59 1.17
N ALA A 22 4.68 2.68 1.37
CA ALA A 22 3.67 2.06 0.52
C ALA A 22 2.42 2.95 0.41
N PHE A 23 1.48 2.56 -0.45
CA PHE A 23 0.19 3.25 -0.60
C PHE A 23 0.30 4.74 -0.94
N GLY A 24 1.18 5.09 -1.89
CA GLY A 24 1.41 6.48 -2.25
C GLY A 24 2.34 7.24 -1.32
N ASN A 25 2.71 6.67 -0.17
CA ASN A 25 3.70 7.28 0.71
C ASN A 25 5.09 7.15 0.11
N ASP A 26 5.59 8.26 -0.45
CA ASP A 26 6.91 8.38 -1.01
C ASP A 26 7.77 9.33 -0.19
N VAL A 27 8.89 8.82 0.31
CA VAL A 27 9.88 9.60 1.07
C VAL A 27 10.98 10.17 0.19
N PHE A 28 11.05 9.74 -1.08
CA PHE A 28 11.99 10.23 -2.06
C PHE A 28 11.29 11.30 -2.90
N LEU A 29 11.49 12.57 -2.53
CA LEU A 29 10.99 13.75 -3.27
C LEU A 29 11.74 14.00 -4.60
N ASP A 30 12.40 12.97 -5.14
CA ASP A 30 12.97 12.96 -6.48
C ASP A 30 12.18 11.97 -7.35
N ASP A 31 12.22 12.14 -8.67
CA ASP A 31 11.53 11.25 -9.63
C ASP A 31 12.12 9.81 -9.65
N SER A 32 12.80 9.38 -8.58
CA SER A 32 13.39 8.04 -8.46
C SER A 32 12.42 6.98 -7.96
N SER A 33 11.21 7.39 -7.54
CA SER A 33 10.18 6.51 -7.01
C SER A 33 8.81 6.76 -7.67
N ASP A 34 8.16 5.67 -8.01
CA ASP A 34 6.84 5.58 -8.64
C ASP A 34 5.73 5.20 -7.64
N ASN A 35 6.02 5.19 -6.34
CA ASN A 35 5.07 4.73 -5.31
C ASN A 35 3.76 5.54 -5.24
N HIS A 36 3.79 6.81 -5.66
CA HIS A 36 2.61 7.67 -5.76
C HIS A 36 1.64 7.25 -6.89
N ILE A 37 2.09 6.44 -7.85
CA ILE A 37 1.30 5.98 -8.99
C ILE A 37 0.47 4.75 -8.53
N PRO A 38 -0.87 4.77 -8.60
CA PRO A 38 -1.68 3.61 -8.22
C PRO A 38 -1.72 2.53 -9.31
N GLU A 39 -1.13 2.79 -10.48
CA GLU A 39 -1.21 1.96 -11.68
C GLU A 39 -0.01 1.02 -11.83
N GLY A 40 -0.16 -0.04 -12.63
CA GLY A 40 0.93 -0.93 -13.01
C GLY A 40 1.10 -2.17 -12.13
N PHE A 41 1.72 -3.21 -12.69
CA PHE A 41 2.10 -4.39 -11.92
C PHE A 41 3.54 -4.25 -11.44
N TYR A 42 3.75 -3.51 -10.35
CA TYR A 42 5.07 -3.26 -9.75
C TYR A 42 5.97 -4.50 -9.60
N LEU A 43 5.39 -5.67 -9.26
CA LEU A 43 6.15 -6.91 -9.11
C LEU A 43 6.56 -7.58 -10.43
N TYR A 44 5.97 -7.22 -11.56
CA TYR A 44 6.30 -7.78 -12.88
C TYR A 44 7.01 -6.79 -13.78
N ASP A 45 6.61 -5.52 -13.70
CA ASP A 45 7.00 -4.48 -14.65
C ASP A 45 8.27 -3.75 -14.17
N ALA A 46 8.59 -3.79 -12.87
CA ALA A 46 9.84 -3.24 -12.36
C ALA A 46 11.05 -4.13 -12.73
N ASP A 47 12.20 -3.48 -12.97
CA ASP A 47 13.51 -4.14 -13.11
C ASP A 47 13.96 -4.90 -11.84
N ARG A 48 13.17 -4.78 -10.75
CA ARG A 48 13.36 -5.47 -9.48
C ARG A 48 12.52 -6.72 -9.29
N SER A 49 11.70 -7.11 -10.29
CA SER A 49 10.99 -8.38 -10.22
C SER A 49 12.02 -9.52 -10.17
N ASP A 50 12.06 -10.28 -9.08
CA ASP A 50 12.86 -11.50 -9.09
C ASP A 50 12.37 -12.42 -10.21
N LEU A 51 13.31 -13.07 -10.91
CA LEU A 51 13.07 -13.86 -12.14
C LEU A 51 11.85 -14.81 -12.04
N TRP A 52 11.58 -15.36 -10.86
CA TRP A 52 10.50 -16.32 -10.62
C TRP A 52 9.10 -15.72 -10.72
N LEU A 53 8.87 -14.46 -10.30
CA LEU A 53 7.56 -13.82 -10.44
C LEU A 53 7.20 -13.57 -11.91
N LYS A 54 8.20 -13.20 -12.73
CA LYS A 54 8.04 -13.08 -14.19
C LYS A 54 7.71 -14.43 -14.84
N VAL A 55 8.26 -15.54 -14.34
CA VAL A 55 7.93 -16.88 -14.82
C VAL A 55 6.49 -17.26 -14.44
N LEU A 56 6.09 -17.03 -13.18
CA LEU A 56 4.75 -17.35 -12.68
C LEU A 56 3.64 -16.61 -13.43
N ARG A 57 3.92 -15.41 -13.97
CA ARG A 57 2.95 -14.67 -14.81
C ARG A 57 2.49 -15.43 -16.05
N ASN A 58 3.26 -16.42 -16.53
CA ASN A 58 2.87 -17.24 -17.69
C ASN A 58 2.26 -18.60 -17.30
N ASP A 59 2.07 -18.87 -16.00
CA ASP A 59 1.50 -20.12 -15.51
C ASP A 59 -0.01 -19.98 -15.28
N GLU A 60 -0.81 -20.76 -16.01
CA GLU A 60 -2.29 -20.66 -15.97
C GLU A 60 -2.87 -20.96 -14.58
N LEU A 61 -2.27 -21.89 -13.84
CA LEU A 61 -2.71 -22.23 -12.49
C LEU A 61 -2.44 -21.08 -11.53
N PHE A 62 -1.24 -20.49 -11.60
CA PHE A 62 -0.88 -19.33 -10.79
C PHE A 62 -1.81 -18.13 -11.07
N LEU A 63 -2.10 -17.85 -12.34
CA LEU A 63 -3.01 -16.76 -12.72
C LEU A 63 -4.44 -16.99 -12.21
N SER A 64 -4.93 -18.24 -12.26
CA SER A 64 -6.22 -18.61 -11.66
C SER A 64 -6.24 -18.31 -10.16
N ILE A 65 -5.21 -18.73 -9.42
CA ILE A 65 -5.09 -18.49 -7.97
C ILE A 65 -4.99 -16.99 -7.67
N LEU A 66 -4.23 -16.24 -8.47
CA LEU A 66 -4.08 -14.79 -8.32
C LEU A 66 -5.43 -14.08 -8.49
N LYS A 67 -6.20 -14.43 -9.51
CA LYS A 67 -7.53 -13.86 -9.77
C LYS A 67 -8.50 -14.16 -8.62
N GLU A 68 -8.48 -15.39 -8.09
CA GLU A 68 -9.29 -15.76 -6.91
C GLU A 68 -8.88 -14.97 -5.66
N ARG A 69 -7.58 -14.84 -5.40
CA ARG A 69 -7.06 -14.08 -4.27
C ARG A 69 -7.42 -12.60 -4.37
N TYR A 70 -7.32 -12.04 -5.57
CA TYR A 70 -7.73 -10.66 -5.81
C TYR A 70 -9.22 -10.46 -5.59
N ALA A 71 -10.08 -11.35 -6.09
CA ALA A 71 -11.52 -11.23 -5.91
C ALA A 71 -11.91 -11.21 -4.41
N ALA A 72 -11.25 -12.02 -3.58
CA ALA A 72 -11.43 -12.00 -2.13
C ALA A 72 -11.01 -10.65 -1.52
N MET A 73 -9.81 -10.14 -1.87
CA MET A 73 -9.33 -8.85 -1.38
C MET A 73 -10.21 -7.68 -1.85
N ARG A 74 -10.70 -7.75 -3.09
CA ARG A 74 -11.57 -6.73 -3.67
C ARG A 74 -12.93 -6.65 -2.99
N ALA A 75 -13.45 -7.79 -2.50
CA ALA A 75 -14.66 -7.83 -1.69
C ALA A 75 -14.47 -7.13 -0.33
N ASP A 76 -13.24 -7.06 0.17
CA ASP A 76 -12.90 -6.42 1.44
C ASP A 76 -12.54 -4.92 1.29
N LYS A 77 -12.62 -4.31 0.09
CA LYS A 77 -12.26 -2.90 -0.16
C LYS A 77 -12.85 -1.96 0.90
N ASP A 78 -14.15 -2.04 1.13
CA ASP A 78 -14.84 -1.13 2.06
C ASP A 78 -14.42 -1.38 3.52
N THR A 79 -14.06 -2.62 3.86
CA THR A 79 -13.53 -2.97 5.19
C THR A 79 -12.13 -2.38 5.38
N ILE A 80 -11.30 -2.39 4.34
CA ILE A 80 -9.97 -1.76 4.35
C ILE A 80 -10.10 -0.24 4.55
N LEU A 81 -10.99 0.41 3.81
CA LEU A 81 -11.23 1.86 3.94
C LEU A 81 -11.76 2.22 5.34
N ALA A 82 -12.70 1.44 5.86
CA ALA A 82 -13.21 1.63 7.22
C ALA A 82 -12.12 1.44 8.28
N HIS A 83 -11.19 0.49 8.06
CA HIS A 83 -10.06 0.30 8.96
C HIS A 83 -9.08 1.47 8.93
N ILE A 84 -8.87 2.09 7.76
CA ILE A 84 -8.09 3.34 7.66
C ILE A 84 -8.73 4.44 8.51
N ASP A 85 -10.05 4.63 8.39
CA ASP A 85 -10.79 5.62 9.20
C ASP A 85 -10.68 5.33 10.71
N GLU A 86 -10.82 4.06 11.12
CA GLU A 86 -10.70 3.62 12.51
C GLU A 86 -9.30 3.93 13.09
N VAL A 87 -8.25 3.55 12.38
CA VAL A 87 -6.87 3.78 12.81
C VAL A 87 -6.53 5.27 12.80
N ALA A 88 -7.01 6.02 11.80
CA ALA A 88 -6.79 7.45 11.72
C ALA A 88 -7.40 8.19 12.91
N GLU A 89 -8.63 7.85 13.28
CA GLU A 89 -9.28 8.43 14.45
C GLU A 89 -8.52 8.10 15.74
N ALA A 90 -8.11 6.84 15.91
CA ALA A 90 -7.32 6.42 17.07
C ALA A 90 -5.96 7.15 17.18
N GLN A 91 -5.41 7.64 16.06
CA GLN A 91 -4.12 8.32 16.00
C GLN A 91 -4.20 9.86 16.00
N ARG A 92 -5.39 10.47 15.97
CA ARG A 92 -5.55 11.94 15.89
C ARG A 92 -4.72 12.70 16.92
N GLU A 93 -4.78 12.29 18.19
CA GLU A 93 -4.02 12.96 19.26
C GLU A 93 -2.51 12.79 19.10
N SER A 94 -2.09 11.57 18.74
CA SER A 94 -0.69 11.25 18.48
C SER A 94 -0.15 12.07 17.31
N ALA A 95 -0.92 12.27 16.24
CA ALA A 95 -0.55 13.08 15.09
C ALA A 95 -0.28 14.54 15.50
N VAL A 96 -1.12 15.12 16.35
CA VAL A 96 -0.93 16.48 16.89
C VAL A 96 0.37 16.58 17.69
N LEU A 97 0.58 15.69 18.65
CA LEU A 97 1.78 15.71 19.50
C LEU A 97 3.06 15.45 18.70
N ASN A 98 2.99 14.56 17.71
CA ASN A 98 4.09 14.24 16.82
C ASN A 98 4.48 15.46 15.99
N ASP A 99 3.50 16.14 15.37
CA ASP A 99 3.79 17.29 14.53
C ASP A 99 4.23 18.53 15.32
N GLN A 100 3.74 18.70 16.54
CA GLN A 100 4.26 19.73 17.46
C GLN A 100 5.73 19.55 17.81
N LYS A 101 6.26 18.33 17.70
CA LYS A 101 7.66 18.02 17.99
C LYS A 101 8.54 18.03 16.75
N TRP A 102 8.03 17.50 15.64
CA TRP A 102 8.84 17.20 14.46
C TRP A 102 8.50 18.06 13.23
N HIS A 103 7.36 18.73 13.23
CA HIS A 103 6.95 19.70 12.21
C HIS A 103 7.01 19.13 10.78
N LYS A 104 6.38 17.96 10.59
CA LYS A 104 6.37 17.22 9.32
C LYS A 104 5.15 17.53 8.47
N LEU A 105 3.99 17.68 9.09
CA LEU A 105 2.74 18.08 8.45
C LEU A 105 2.63 19.61 8.35
N CYS A 106 3.02 20.33 9.40
CA CYS A 106 2.92 21.79 9.46
C CYS A 106 4.22 22.44 9.93
N LYS A 107 4.35 23.75 9.65
CA LYS A 107 5.46 24.56 10.19
C LYS A 107 5.36 24.68 11.70
N ALA A 108 6.51 24.86 12.35
CA ALA A 108 6.59 25.13 13.78
C ALA A 108 5.65 26.27 14.21
N GLY A 109 4.91 26.06 15.31
CA GLY A 109 3.93 27.01 15.83
C GLY A 109 2.51 26.90 15.25
N ALA A 110 2.24 25.90 14.40
CA ALA A 110 0.89 25.61 13.92
C ALA A 110 -0.07 25.28 15.09
N SER A 111 -1.33 25.71 14.96
CA SER A 111 -2.38 25.36 15.91
C SER A 111 -2.77 23.89 15.78
N ARG A 112 -3.36 23.33 16.83
CA ARG A 112 -3.93 21.98 16.81
C ARG A 112 -4.88 21.77 15.62
N GLU A 113 -5.75 22.75 15.34
CA GLU A 113 -6.71 22.68 14.24
C GLU A 113 -6.02 22.64 12.88
N GLN A 114 -4.96 23.42 12.69
CA GLN A 114 -4.16 23.40 11.46
C GLN A 114 -3.49 22.04 11.24
N ILE A 115 -2.94 21.45 12.31
CA ILE A 115 -2.30 20.13 12.26
C ILE A 115 -3.33 19.05 11.94
N LEU A 116 -4.48 19.03 12.62
CA LEU A 116 -5.54 18.05 12.34
C LEU A 116 -6.08 18.19 10.92
N LYS A 117 -6.23 19.42 10.41
CA LYS A 117 -6.63 19.63 9.02
C LYS A 117 -5.60 19.08 8.03
N ALA A 118 -4.31 19.26 8.28
CA ALA A 118 -3.27 18.68 7.43
C ALA A 118 -3.24 17.15 7.53
N TYR A 119 -3.41 16.60 8.74
CA TYR A 119 -3.52 15.16 8.96
C TYR A 119 -4.70 14.54 8.20
N ASP A 120 -5.88 15.17 8.25
CA ASP A 120 -7.07 14.70 7.54
C ASP A 120 -6.87 14.68 6.01
N VAL A 121 -6.06 15.61 5.46
CA VAL A 121 -5.68 15.60 4.04
C VAL A 121 -4.82 14.37 3.70
N GLU A 122 -3.86 14.01 4.54
CA GLU A 122 -3.02 12.81 4.32
C GLU A 122 -3.84 11.51 4.44
N VAL A 123 -4.80 11.46 5.37
CA VAL A 123 -5.71 10.31 5.52
C VAL A 123 -6.58 10.16 4.26
N GLU A 124 -7.12 11.26 3.75
CA GLU A 124 -7.91 11.21 2.52
C GLU A 124 -7.06 10.81 1.31
N TYR A 125 -5.84 11.32 1.20
CA TYR A 125 -4.90 10.90 0.15
C TYR A 125 -4.64 9.39 0.17
N LEU A 126 -4.41 8.81 1.35
CA LEU A 126 -4.23 7.36 1.49
C LEU A 126 -5.45 6.59 0.99
N LYS A 127 -6.66 7.07 1.29
CA LYS A 127 -7.91 6.44 0.86
C LYS A 127 -8.07 6.53 -0.65
N GLU A 128 -7.91 7.72 -1.22
CA GLU A 128 -7.94 7.95 -2.68
C GLU A 128 -6.96 7.01 -3.40
N TRP A 129 -5.72 6.91 -2.92
CA TRP A 129 -4.72 5.99 -3.51
C TRP A 129 -5.19 4.53 -3.47
N VAL A 130 -5.76 4.07 -2.35
CA VAL A 130 -6.29 2.70 -2.23
C VAL A 130 -7.46 2.48 -3.19
N GLU A 131 -8.34 3.45 -3.34
CA GLU A 131 -9.46 3.38 -4.27
C GLU A 131 -9.01 3.30 -5.72
N ASP A 132 -8.11 4.19 -6.13
CA ASP A 132 -7.54 4.24 -7.47
C ASP A 132 -6.79 2.94 -7.78
N ARG A 133 -6.08 2.38 -6.79
CA ARG A 133 -5.39 1.10 -6.93
C ARG A 133 -6.36 -0.04 -7.21
N PHE A 134 -7.48 -0.10 -6.49
CA PHE A 134 -8.52 -1.10 -6.74
C PHE A 134 -9.19 -0.90 -8.10
N GLU A 135 -9.48 0.34 -8.50
CA GLU A 135 -10.06 0.63 -9.81
C GLU A 135 -9.13 0.18 -10.94
N TRP A 136 -7.84 0.48 -10.83
CA TRP A 136 -6.87 0.02 -11.82
C TRP A 136 -6.78 -1.50 -11.88
N LEU A 137 -6.69 -2.18 -10.72
CA LEU A 137 -6.61 -3.64 -10.67
C LEU A 137 -7.88 -4.32 -11.20
N ASP A 138 -9.07 -3.76 -10.96
CA ASP A 138 -10.35 -4.26 -11.50
C ASP A 138 -10.34 -4.31 -13.04
N GLN A 139 -9.70 -3.34 -13.68
CA GLN A 139 -9.61 -3.25 -15.14
C GLN A 139 -8.55 -4.17 -15.75
N HIS A 140 -7.49 -4.50 -15.00
CA HIS A 140 -6.30 -5.16 -15.55
C HIS A 140 -6.16 -6.64 -15.16
N ILE A 141 -6.56 -7.03 -13.95
CA ILE A 141 -6.46 -8.43 -13.50
C ILE A 141 -7.29 -9.42 -14.34
N PRO A 142 -8.52 -9.10 -14.81
CA PRO A 142 -9.26 -10.01 -15.67
C PRO A 142 -8.54 -10.37 -16.97
N ASN A 143 -7.69 -9.45 -17.47
CA ASN A 143 -6.94 -9.57 -18.72
C ASN A 143 -5.56 -10.22 -18.56
N LEU A 144 -5.17 -10.62 -17.34
CA LEU A 144 -3.95 -11.39 -17.09
C LEU A 144 -4.06 -12.83 -17.58
#